data_AF-A0A2H1VI07-F1
#
_entry.id   AF-A0A2H1VI07-F1
#
_cell.length_a   1.000
_cell.length_b   1.000
_cell.length_c   1.000
_cell.angle_alpha   90.00
_cell.angle_beta   90.00
_cell.angle_gamma   90.00
#
_symmetry.space_group_name_H-M   'P 1'
#
loop_
_entity.id
_entity.type
_entity.pdbx_description
1 polymer ?
#
loop_
_entity_poly.entity_id
_entity_poly.type
_entity_poly.pdbx_seq_one_letter_code
_entity_poly.pdbx_strand_id
1 'polypeptide(L)'
;MHYLVPNYIGPSHINHTDIVNRNLSISNAVFGNEQNRPAIAIFDGTYAYLQKSSNYLFQKKTYSLHKYDNCFVGFRDAIPLLQRLGYQIHKPESLDHGQTQLNTEQANKSRKVTLCRWVVEVVNGRFKRDFKLFRQRFFNFATPHLMEDFKIAAAWINKYHIPIEDSPNSDEIIQRVVRFMDQPNSLGIFVRENNLNRQRSMSLRVDGNLPQLEHFPILDYSQLILMALGPYQVKRARSYYGEHIRANGIYNIEVCPDLERAKSRHIGQKRYYVYILYETEPTINHLDDILSYYCSCIVGNRTLGCCCHVMTVIWYLGWAKHQNTLSSPASINKIY
;
A
#
# COMPACT_ATOMS: atom_id res chain seq x y z
N MET A 1 28.24 -25.39 5.48
CA MET A 1 27.58 -24.27 4.78
C MET A 1 28.02 -24.11 3.32
N HIS A 2 29.28 -24.44 2.96
CA HIS A 2 29.79 -24.35 1.58
C HIS A 2 28.94 -25.09 0.52
N TYR A 3 28.18 -26.12 0.89
CA TYR A 3 27.28 -26.84 -0.03
C TYR A 3 25.85 -26.31 -0.10
N LEU A 4 25.39 -25.48 0.85
CA LEU A 4 23.99 -25.05 0.88
C LEU A 4 23.78 -23.75 0.11
N VAL A 5 24.56 -22.71 0.43
CA VAL A 5 24.36 -21.37 -0.14
C VAL A 5 24.44 -21.35 -1.67
N PRO A 6 25.44 -21.98 -2.33
CA PRO A 6 25.55 -21.95 -3.79
C PRO A 6 24.43 -22.71 -4.53
N ASN A 7 23.82 -23.69 -3.88
CA ASN A 7 22.77 -24.54 -4.46
C ASN A 7 21.36 -23.96 -4.29
N TYR A 8 21.18 -23.00 -3.36
CA TYR A 8 19.87 -22.46 -3.00
C TYR A 8 19.77 -20.92 -3.07
N ILE A 9 20.77 -20.25 -3.65
CA ILE A 9 20.75 -18.79 -3.88
C ILE A 9 21.32 -18.47 -5.27
N GLY A 10 20.72 -17.47 -5.92
CA GLY A 10 21.25 -16.88 -7.13
C GLY A 10 20.91 -17.67 -8.40
N PRO A 11 21.54 -17.32 -9.53
CA PRO A 11 21.19 -17.88 -10.84
C PRO A 11 21.45 -19.39 -10.98
N SER A 12 22.35 -19.96 -10.18
CA SER A 12 22.61 -21.40 -10.14
C SER A 12 21.47 -22.19 -9.49
N HIS A 13 20.71 -21.55 -8.61
CA HIS A 13 19.57 -22.18 -7.92
C HIS A 13 18.29 -22.09 -8.73
N ILE A 14 18.04 -20.94 -9.34
CA ILE A 14 16.80 -20.67 -10.07
C ILE A 14 17.13 -19.88 -11.34
N ASN A 15 16.72 -20.44 -12.49
CA ASN A 15 16.97 -19.80 -13.78
C ASN A 15 15.86 -18.79 -14.12
N HIS A 16 16.04 -18.04 -15.21
CA HIS A 16 15.09 -17.02 -15.64
C HIS A 16 13.69 -17.60 -15.93
N THR A 17 13.61 -18.75 -16.60
CA THR A 17 12.34 -19.41 -16.94
C THR A 17 11.56 -19.84 -15.69
N ASP A 18 12.27 -20.39 -14.70
CA ASP A 18 11.66 -20.78 -13.42
C ASP A 18 11.07 -19.57 -12.68
N ILE A 19 11.74 -18.42 -12.74
CA ILE A 19 11.25 -17.18 -12.12
C ILE A 19 9.98 -16.69 -12.81
N VAL A 20 9.96 -16.68 -14.14
CA VAL A 20 8.79 -16.30 -14.94
C VAL A 20 7.58 -17.21 -14.62
N ASN A 21 7.83 -18.51 -14.47
CA ASN A 21 6.80 -19.48 -14.13
C ASN A 21 6.27 -19.32 -12.70
N ARG A 22 7.07 -18.74 -11.79
CA ARG A 22 6.68 -18.44 -10.40
C ARG A 22 5.95 -17.10 -10.24
N ASN A 23 5.74 -16.33 -11.31
CA ASN A 23 4.92 -15.12 -11.21
C ASN A 23 3.50 -15.46 -10.76
N LEU A 24 3.11 -14.91 -9.61
CA LEU A 24 1.72 -14.96 -9.12
C LEU A 24 0.78 -14.20 -10.06
N SER A 25 -0.50 -14.59 -10.04
CA SER A 25 -1.50 -14.09 -10.98
C SER A 25 -1.66 -12.57 -10.92
N ILE A 26 -1.68 -11.98 -9.72
CA ILE A 26 -1.75 -10.51 -9.55
C ILE A 26 -0.52 -9.82 -10.13
N SER A 27 0.68 -10.33 -9.86
CA SER A 27 1.93 -9.75 -10.39
C SER A 27 1.97 -9.81 -11.91
N ASN A 28 1.53 -10.94 -12.49
CA ASN A 28 1.46 -11.12 -13.93
C ASN A 28 0.42 -10.21 -14.58
N ALA A 29 -0.76 -10.06 -13.97
CA ALA A 29 -1.80 -9.15 -14.47
C ALA A 29 -1.37 -7.68 -14.47
N VAL A 30 -0.50 -7.30 -13.53
CA VAL A 30 -0.07 -5.91 -13.35
C VAL A 30 1.12 -5.52 -14.21
N PHE A 31 2.08 -6.43 -14.40
CA PHE A 31 3.38 -6.15 -15.04
C PHE A 31 3.67 -6.99 -16.30
N GLY A 32 2.82 -7.95 -16.61
CA GLY A 32 2.92 -8.79 -17.80
C GLY A 32 1.56 -8.97 -18.47
N ASN A 33 1.43 -10.06 -19.22
CA ASN A 33 0.17 -10.57 -19.76
C ASN A 33 0.34 -12.07 -20.10
N GLU A 34 -0.62 -12.67 -20.81
CA GLU A 34 -0.54 -14.08 -21.21
C GLU A 34 0.57 -14.34 -22.25
N GLN A 35 0.82 -13.37 -23.14
CA GLN A 35 1.79 -13.49 -24.23
C GLN A 35 3.22 -13.10 -23.81
N ASN A 36 3.35 -12.28 -22.78
CA ASN A 36 4.61 -11.74 -22.28
C ASN A 36 4.63 -11.80 -20.76
N ARG A 37 5.30 -12.82 -20.22
CA ARG A 37 5.54 -13.00 -18.79
C ARG A 37 6.99 -12.63 -18.46
N PRO A 38 7.27 -11.40 -17.98
CA PRO A 38 8.64 -11.00 -17.66
C PRO A 38 9.11 -11.58 -16.31
N ALA A 39 10.42 -11.66 -16.10
CA ALA A 39 10.95 -11.90 -14.75
C ALA A 39 10.80 -10.62 -13.92
N ILE A 40 9.90 -10.62 -12.93
CA ILE A 40 9.52 -9.42 -12.17
C ILE A 40 10.39 -9.30 -10.90
N ALA A 41 10.99 -8.13 -10.69
CA ALA A 41 11.66 -7.76 -9.45
C ALA A 41 10.98 -6.56 -8.79
N ILE A 42 10.31 -6.79 -7.66
CA ILE A 42 9.65 -5.73 -6.87
C ILE A 42 10.57 -5.22 -5.79
N PHE A 43 10.96 -3.95 -5.91
CA PHE A 43 11.75 -3.24 -4.91
C PHE A 43 10.86 -2.30 -4.11
N ASP A 44 10.47 -2.78 -2.93
CA ASP A 44 9.88 -1.94 -1.90
C ASP A 44 10.90 -1.74 -0.76
N GLY A 45 10.84 -0.57 -0.11
CA GLY A 45 11.93 0.00 0.69
C GLY A 45 12.54 -0.91 1.78
N THR A 46 13.69 -0.51 2.30
CA THR A 46 14.56 -1.34 3.14
C THR A 46 13.94 -1.88 4.44
N TYR A 47 14.15 -3.18 4.70
CA TYR A 47 13.59 -3.92 5.84
C TYR A 47 14.59 -4.28 6.96
N ALA A 48 15.88 -3.97 6.78
CA ALA A 48 16.92 -4.16 7.80
C ALA A 48 17.40 -2.82 8.33
N TYR A 49 17.17 -2.58 9.63
CA TYR A 49 17.57 -1.38 10.34
C TYR A 49 18.94 -1.56 11.01
N LEU A 50 19.78 -0.54 10.91
CA LEU A 50 21.12 -0.51 11.45
C LEU A 50 21.20 0.49 12.61
N GLN A 51 22.09 0.25 13.56
CA GLN A 51 22.49 1.28 14.51
C GLN A 51 23.24 2.41 13.80
N LYS A 52 23.13 3.63 14.34
CA LYS A 52 23.92 4.78 13.89
C LYS A 52 25.40 4.45 13.99
N SER A 53 26.15 4.73 12.92
CA SER A 53 27.59 4.53 12.90
C SER A 53 28.33 5.83 13.22
N SER A 54 29.41 5.72 13.98
CA SER A 54 30.37 6.81 14.16
C SER A 54 31.22 7.05 12.90
N ASN A 55 31.28 6.07 11.99
CA ASN A 55 31.91 6.23 10.68
C ASN A 55 30.99 7.04 9.75
N TYR A 56 31.38 8.28 9.47
CA TYR A 56 30.60 9.22 8.66
C TYR A 56 30.28 8.72 7.24
N LEU A 57 31.23 8.08 6.56
CA LEU A 57 31.03 7.54 5.21
C LEU A 57 30.00 6.41 5.22
N PHE A 58 30.12 5.48 6.17
CA PHE A 58 29.17 4.37 6.32
C PHE A 58 27.78 4.86 6.75
N GLN A 59 27.73 5.83 7.68
CA GLN A 59 26.51 6.49 8.11
C GLN A 59 25.79 7.17 6.93
N LYS A 60 26.51 7.91 6.08
CA LYS A 60 25.94 8.55 4.89
C LYS A 60 25.40 7.54 3.87
N LYS A 61 26.07 6.39 3.72
CA LYS A 61 25.64 5.32 2.80
C LYS A 61 24.41 4.55 3.28
N THR A 62 24.22 4.43 4.60
CA THR A 62 23.13 3.63 5.19
C THR A 62 21.94 4.48 5.62
N TYR A 63 22.08 5.80 5.74
CA TYR A 63 20.98 6.67 6.16
C TYR A 63 19.93 6.86 5.05
N SER A 64 18.66 6.57 5.37
CA SER A 64 17.53 6.84 4.49
C SER A 64 16.81 8.11 4.91
N LEU A 65 16.85 9.14 4.06
CA LEU A 65 16.09 10.37 4.25
C LEU A 65 14.57 10.13 4.28
N HIS A 66 14.10 9.08 3.61
CA HIS A 66 12.68 8.71 3.62
C HIS A 66 12.22 8.11 4.95
N LYS A 67 13.11 7.39 5.65
CA LYS A 67 12.79 6.73 6.92
C LYS A 67 13.32 7.50 8.13
N TYR A 68 14.14 8.52 7.90
CA TYR A 68 14.90 9.25 8.92
C TYR A 68 15.68 8.29 9.84
N ASP A 69 16.19 7.18 9.29
CA ASP A 69 16.85 6.12 10.03
C ASP A 69 17.89 5.40 9.16
N ASN A 70 18.78 4.63 9.79
CA ASN A 70 19.80 3.83 9.11
C ASN A 70 19.25 2.48 8.67
N CYS A 71 19.46 2.16 7.41
CA CYS A 71 18.98 0.95 6.79
C CYS A 71 19.94 0.48 5.69
N PHE A 72 19.94 -0.81 5.38
CA PHE A 72 20.65 -1.31 4.20
C PHE A 72 20.11 -0.73 2.88
N VAL A 73 20.82 0.23 2.28
CA VAL A 73 20.49 0.78 0.97
C VAL A 73 21.10 -0.10 -0.13
N GLY A 74 20.68 -1.37 -0.20
CA GLY A 74 21.33 -2.38 -1.07
C GLY A 74 20.67 -2.58 -2.44
N PHE A 75 19.39 -2.24 -2.59
CA PHE A 75 18.66 -2.57 -3.82
C PHE A 75 19.10 -1.75 -5.04
N ARG A 76 19.50 -0.49 -4.83
CA ARG A 76 19.95 0.40 -5.92
C ARG A 76 21.14 -0.17 -6.67
N ASP A 77 22.10 -0.74 -5.94
CA ASP A 77 23.35 -1.25 -6.50
C ASP A 77 23.12 -2.55 -7.29
N ALA A 78 22.03 -3.27 -7.01
CA ALA A 78 21.64 -4.48 -7.74
C ALA A 78 20.89 -4.21 -9.05
N ILE A 79 20.38 -2.99 -9.27
CA ILE A 79 19.57 -2.63 -10.45
C ILE A 79 20.28 -2.98 -11.77
N PRO A 80 21.53 -2.53 -12.02
CA PRO A 80 22.19 -2.79 -13.30
C PRO A 80 22.44 -4.29 -13.55
N LEU A 81 22.70 -5.06 -12.49
CA LEU A 81 22.88 -6.50 -12.60
C LEU A 81 21.57 -7.19 -13.02
N LEU A 82 20.48 -6.89 -12.32
CA LEU A 82 19.17 -7.50 -12.59
C LEU A 82 18.65 -7.13 -13.98
N GLN A 83 18.85 -5.89 -14.43
CA GLN A 83 18.50 -5.49 -15.80
C GLN A 83 19.28 -6.29 -16.85
N ARG A 84 20.59 -6.48 -16.66
CA ARG A 84 21.41 -7.33 -17.56
C ARG A 84 20.95 -8.79 -17.57
N LEU A 85 20.38 -9.28 -16.48
CA LEU A 85 19.83 -10.62 -16.38
C LEU A 85 18.39 -10.73 -16.90
N GLY A 86 17.83 -9.66 -17.49
CA GLY A 86 16.50 -9.67 -18.11
C GLY A 86 15.33 -9.36 -17.17
N TYR A 87 15.59 -8.94 -15.93
CA TYR A 87 14.51 -8.63 -14.98
C TYR A 87 13.89 -7.27 -15.25
N GLN A 88 12.57 -7.22 -15.15
CA GLN A 88 11.81 -5.97 -15.06
C GLN A 88 11.72 -5.52 -13.61
N ILE A 89 12.34 -4.39 -13.31
CA ILE A 89 12.45 -3.87 -11.96
C ILE A 89 11.38 -2.79 -11.75
N HIS A 90 10.58 -2.95 -10.70
CA HIS A 90 9.56 -1.98 -10.34
C HIS A 90 9.73 -1.51 -8.90
N LYS A 91 9.58 -0.20 -8.69
CA LYS A 91 9.63 0.47 -7.38
C LYS A 91 8.53 1.54 -7.33
N PRO A 92 8.08 1.97 -6.13
CA PRO A 92 7.11 3.05 -6.05
C PRO A 92 7.69 4.35 -6.63
N GLU A 93 6.81 5.18 -7.17
CA GLU A 93 7.19 6.49 -7.72
C GLU A 93 7.52 7.48 -6.60
N SER A 94 8.44 8.38 -6.91
CA SER A 94 8.75 9.53 -6.07
C SER A 94 8.01 10.76 -6.59
N LEU A 95 7.77 11.73 -5.71
CA LEU A 95 7.27 13.03 -6.15
C LEU A 95 8.32 13.73 -7.02
N ASP A 96 7.85 14.31 -8.12
CA ASP A 96 8.65 15.25 -8.91
C ASP A 96 8.94 16.52 -8.11
N HIS A 97 10.04 17.18 -8.44
CA HIS A 97 10.46 18.39 -7.73
C HIS A 97 9.38 19.47 -7.79
N GLY A 98 9.01 20.03 -6.62
CA GLY A 98 7.98 21.06 -6.50
C GLY A 98 6.53 20.54 -6.49
N GLN A 99 6.31 19.24 -6.71
CA GLN A 99 4.97 18.65 -6.64
C GLN A 99 4.60 18.24 -5.20
N THR A 100 3.30 18.32 -4.89
CA THR A 100 2.76 17.94 -3.57
C THR A 100 1.98 16.63 -3.60
N GLN A 101 1.67 16.12 -4.80
CA GLN A 101 0.88 14.92 -5.05
C GLN A 101 1.35 14.25 -6.34
N LEU A 102 1.32 12.91 -6.38
CA LEU A 102 1.59 12.14 -7.60
C LEU A 102 0.42 12.30 -8.58
N ASN A 103 0.72 12.39 -9.88
CA ASN A 103 -0.33 12.31 -10.89
C ASN A 103 -0.98 10.90 -10.90
N THR A 104 -2.11 10.73 -11.60
CA THR A 104 -2.87 9.46 -11.58
C THR A 104 -2.01 8.28 -12.07
N GLU A 105 -1.26 8.45 -13.15
CA GLU A 105 -0.40 7.41 -13.70
C GLU A 105 0.69 7.00 -12.70
N GLN A 106 1.41 7.97 -12.11
CA GLN A 106 2.44 7.72 -11.10
C GLN A 106 1.86 7.06 -9.83
N ALA A 107 0.68 7.51 -9.40
CA ALA A 107 0.02 6.97 -8.22
C ALA A 107 -0.48 5.53 -8.46
N ASN A 108 -0.98 5.24 -9.66
CA ASN A 108 -1.35 3.89 -10.08
C ASN A 108 -0.10 3.00 -10.23
N LYS A 109 0.98 3.45 -10.87
CA LYS A 109 2.29 2.74 -10.91
C LYS A 109 2.79 2.40 -9.51
N SER A 110 2.71 3.34 -8.58
CA SER A 110 3.05 3.10 -7.17
C SER A 110 2.12 2.07 -6.52
N ARG A 111 0.82 2.09 -6.86
CA ARG A 111 -0.12 1.08 -6.36
C ARG A 111 0.20 -0.30 -6.91
N LYS A 112 0.46 -0.44 -8.21
CA LYS A 112 0.86 -1.68 -8.89
C LYS A 112 1.98 -2.39 -8.10
N VAL A 113 3.01 -1.63 -7.70
CA VAL A 113 4.13 -2.11 -6.87
C VAL A 113 3.68 -2.50 -5.46
N THR A 114 2.96 -1.60 -4.77
CA THR A 114 2.51 -1.85 -3.38
C THR A 114 1.42 -2.92 -3.27
N LEU A 115 0.77 -3.28 -4.37
CA LEU A 115 -0.17 -4.40 -4.44
C LEU A 115 0.59 -5.72 -4.39
N CYS A 116 1.74 -5.83 -5.05
CA CYS A 116 2.58 -7.04 -5.02
C CYS A 116 3.50 -7.13 -3.78
N ARG A 117 3.57 -6.05 -2.99
CA ARG A 117 4.40 -5.92 -1.79
C ARG A 117 4.13 -6.98 -0.72
N TRP A 118 2.93 -7.54 -0.65
CA TRP A 118 2.60 -8.55 0.37
C TRP A 118 3.51 -9.78 0.27
N VAL A 119 3.97 -10.17 -0.93
CA VAL A 119 4.92 -11.27 -1.14
C VAL A 119 6.23 -10.97 -0.42
N VAL A 120 6.74 -9.74 -0.58
CA VAL A 120 7.94 -9.25 0.09
C VAL A 120 7.75 -9.26 1.61
N GLU A 121 6.57 -8.83 2.09
CA GLU A 121 6.24 -8.84 3.52
C GLU A 121 6.18 -10.27 4.09
N VAL A 122 5.61 -11.23 3.36
CA VAL A 122 5.57 -12.65 3.77
C VAL A 122 6.98 -13.23 3.85
N VAL A 123 7.82 -13.02 2.83
CA VAL A 123 9.21 -13.50 2.83
C VAL A 123 9.99 -12.89 4.00
N ASN A 124 9.88 -11.58 4.22
CA ASN A 124 10.49 -10.93 5.38
C ASN A 124 9.92 -11.45 6.72
N GLY A 125 8.64 -11.79 6.77
CA GLY A 125 8.00 -12.45 7.89
C GLY A 125 8.65 -13.80 8.20
N ARG A 126 8.93 -14.62 7.19
CA ARG A 126 9.66 -15.91 7.32
C ARG A 126 11.04 -15.70 7.94
N PHE A 127 11.82 -14.74 7.42
CA PHE A 127 13.13 -14.38 8.00
C PHE A 127 13.02 -14.02 9.48
N LYS A 128 12.11 -13.12 9.82
CA LYS A 128 11.94 -12.66 11.22
C LYS A 128 11.42 -13.77 12.13
N ARG A 129 10.49 -14.60 11.66
CA ARG A 129 9.90 -15.68 12.45
C ARG A 129 10.93 -16.76 12.75
N ASP A 130 11.63 -17.23 11.73
CA ASP A 130 12.49 -18.41 11.85
C ASP A 130 13.88 -18.08 12.39
N PHE A 131 14.37 -16.85 12.15
CA PHE A 131 15.70 -16.42 12.59
C PHE A 131 15.60 -15.19 13.49
N LYS A 132 15.74 -15.40 14.80
CA LYS A 132 15.70 -14.35 15.82
C LYS A 132 16.66 -13.19 15.53
N LEU A 133 17.79 -13.48 14.87
CA LEU A 133 18.78 -12.50 14.43
C LEU A 133 18.17 -11.35 13.62
N PHE A 134 17.18 -11.60 12.75
CA PHE A 134 16.56 -10.55 11.91
C PHE A 134 15.42 -9.77 12.58
N ARG A 135 15.12 -10.02 13.86
CA ARG A 135 14.10 -9.26 14.61
C ARG A 135 14.63 -7.96 15.21
N GLN A 136 15.93 -7.90 15.47
CA GLN A 136 16.58 -6.80 16.20
C GLN A 136 17.23 -5.78 15.26
N ARG A 137 17.51 -4.58 15.78
CA ARG A 137 18.38 -3.62 15.10
C ARG A 137 19.81 -4.14 15.11
N PHE A 138 20.45 -4.13 13.96
CA PHE A 138 21.79 -4.69 13.82
C PHE A 138 22.87 -3.76 14.36
N PHE A 139 23.84 -4.34 15.07
CA PHE A 139 25.08 -3.66 15.41
C PHE A 139 25.85 -3.32 14.13
N ASN A 140 26.23 -2.06 13.97
CA ASN A 140 26.98 -1.59 12.80
C ASN A 140 28.32 -2.33 12.62
N PHE A 141 28.98 -2.75 13.69
CA PHE A 141 30.24 -3.51 13.62
C PHE A 141 30.07 -4.94 13.07
N ALA A 142 28.90 -5.56 13.23
CA ALA A 142 28.61 -6.92 12.75
C ALA A 142 28.08 -6.94 11.30
N THR A 143 27.96 -5.77 10.65
CA THR A 143 27.43 -5.62 9.29
C THR A 143 28.08 -6.54 8.24
N PRO A 144 29.42 -6.80 8.26
CA PRO A 144 30.04 -7.69 7.28
C PRO A 144 29.54 -9.15 7.38
N HIS A 145 29.38 -9.67 8.60
CA HIS A 145 28.89 -11.03 8.85
C HIS A 145 27.39 -11.17 8.63
N LEU A 146 26.64 -10.10 8.86
CA LEU A 146 25.20 -10.09 8.66
C LEU A 146 24.77 -10.51 7.25
N MET A 147 25.51 -10.09 6.22
CA MET A 147 25.19 -10.47 4.84
C MET A 147 25.42 -11.97 4.60
N GLU A 148 26.42 -12.55 5.25
CA GLU A 148 26.67 -14.00 5.21
C GLU A 148 25.55 -14.76 5.94
N ASP A 149 25.18 -14.32 7.14
CA ASP A 149 24.05 -14.87 7.90
C ASP A 149 22.73 -14.78 7.12
N PHE A 150 22.50 -13.64 6.45
CA PHE A 150 21.32 -13.43 5.61
C PHE A 150 21.29 -14.39 4.43
N LYS A 151 22.43 -14.62 3.76
CA LYS A 151 22.54 -15.62 2.69
C LYS A 151 22.24 -17.01 3.23
N ILE A 152 22.83 -17.40 4.35
CA ILE A 152 22.60 -18.72 4.95
C ILE A 152 21.10 -18.91 5.25
N ALA A 153 20.46 -17.94 5.90
CA ALA A 153 19.04 -17.97 6.19
C ALA A 153 18.17 -18.02 4.93
N ALA A 154 18.52 -17.25 3.89
CA ALA A 154 17.82 -17.27 2.61
C ALA A 154 17.90 -18.65 1.94
N ALA A 155 19.06 -19.32 1.98
CA ALA A 155 19.23 -20.67 1.46
C ALA A 155 18.34 -21.69 2.21
N TRP A 156 18.22 -21.58 3.53
CA TRP A 156 17.31 -22.42 4.32
C TRP A 156 15.84 -22.16 3.97
N ILE A 157 15.43 -20.90 3.83
CA ILE A 157 14.06 -20.56 3.43
C ILE A 157 13.77 -21.14 2.04
N ASN A 158 14.65 -20.91 1.07
CA ASN A 158 14.48 -21.40 -0.30
C ASN A 158 14.42 -22.93 -0.39
N LYS A 159 15.13 -23.64 0.49
CA LYS A 159 15.16 -25.11 0.50
C LYS A 159 13.91 -25.73 1.13
N TYR A 160 13.38 -25.17 2.21
CA TYR A 160 12.37 -25.86 3.04
C TYR A 160 10.99 -25.18 3.09
N HIS A 161 10.88 -23.91 2.71
CA HIS A 161 9.57 -23.27 2.69
C HIS A 161 8.83 -23.59 1.42
N ILE A 162 7.52 -23.76 1.57
CA ILE A 162 6.58 -23.91 0.46
C ILE A 162 6.58 -22.59 -0.35
N PRO A 163 6.52 -22.68 -1.70
CA PRO A 163 6.27 -21.53 -2.55
C PRO A 163 5.05 -20.72 -2.08
N ILE A 164 5.08 -19.42 -2.36
CA ILE A 164 3.93 -18.56 -2.10
C ILE A 164 2.94 -18.82 -3.24
N GLU A 165 1.67 -18.96 -2.90
CA GLU A 165 0.57 -19.21 -3.83
C GLU A 165 -0.38 -18.01 -3.88
N ASP A 166 -1.23 -17.99 -4.91
CA ASP A 166 -2.25 -16.96 -5.07
C ASP A 166 -3.28 -16.98 -3.93
N SER A 167 -3.81 -15.80 -3.63
CA SER A 167 -4.93 -15.70 -2.69
C SER A 167 -6.20 -16.22 -3.37
N PRO A 168 -7.15 -16.83 -2.63
CA PRO A 168 -8.46 -17.19 -3.17
C PRO A 168 -9.19 -16.01 -3.84
N ASN A 169 -8.91 -14.78 -3.41
CA ASN A 169 -9.53 -13.57 -3.94
C ASN A 169 -8.72 -12.93 -5.09
N SER A 170 -7.68 -13.62 -5.61
CA SER A 170 -6.81 -13.06 -6.66
C SER A 170 -7.61 -12.67 -7.91
N ASP A 171 -8.60 -13.46 -8.33
CA ASP A 171 -9.37 -13.21 -9.55
C ASP A 171 -10.21 -11.92 -9.46
N GLU A 172 -10.94 -11.73 -8.36
CA GLU A 172 -11.71 -10.50 -8.12
C GLU A 172 -10.81 -9.25 -8.06
N ILE A 173 -9.64 -9.39 -7.44
CA ILE A 173 -8.64 -8.32 -7.38
C ILE A 173 -8.13 -8.00 -8.79
N ILE A 174 -7.82 -9.02 -9.60
CA ILE A 174 -7.32 -8.87 -10.97
C ILE A 174 -8.36 -8.18 -11.84
N GLN A 175 -9.63 -8.58 -11.77
CA GLN A 175 -10.71 -7.93 -12.53
C GLN A 175 -10.78 -6.42 -12.24
N ARG A 176 -10.67 -6.03 -10.96
CA ARG A 176 -10.63 -4.61 -10.60
C ARG A 176 -9.34 -3.94 -11.03
N VAL A 177 -8.20 -4.61 -10.93
CA VAL A 177 -6.91 -4.08 -11.40
C VAL A 177 -7.02 -3.71 -12.87
N VAL A 178 -7.42 -4.64 -13.72
CA VAL A 178 -7.55 -4.44 -15.17
C VAL A 178 -8.54 -3.32 -15.48
N ARG A 179 -9.66 -3.24 -14.76
CA ARG A 179 -10.69 -2.19 -14.95
C ARG A 179 -10.16 -0.78 -14.69
N PHE A 180 -9.33 -0.58 -13.66
CA PHE A 180 -9.00 0.76 -13.16
C PHE A 180 -7.55 1.19 -13.38
N MET A 181 -6.61 0.27 -13.64
CA MET A 181 -5.17 0.56 -13.57
C MET A 181 -4.68 1.65 -14.53
N ASP A 182 -5.34 1.81 -15.68
CA ASP A 182 -4.96 2.77 -16.71
C ASP A 182 -6.03 3.85 -16.92
N GLN A 183 -7.00 3.95 -16.00
CA GLN A 183 -8.01 5.01 -16.05
C GLN A 183 -7.52 6.33 -15.43
N PRO A 184 -7.84 7.49 -16.03
CA PRO A 184 -7.62 8.78 -15.40
C PRO A 184 -8.59 8.99 -14.22
N ASN A 185 -8.17 9.77 -13.22
CA ASN A 185 -9.05 10.17 -12.13
C ASN A 185 -9.84 11.43 -12.55
N SER A 186 -10.97 11.24 -13.24
CA SER A 186 -11.82 12.34 -13.72
C SER A 186 -12.31 13.25 -12.60
N LEU A 187 -12.66 12.70 -11.43
CA LEU A 187 -13.02 13.48 -10.25
C LEU A 187 -11.84 14.32 -9.75
N GLY A 188 -10.63 13.76 -9.74
CA GLY A 188 -9.41 14.48 -9.41
C GLY A 188 -9.04 15.57 -10.43
N ILE A 189 -9.39 15.40 -11.71
CA ILE A 189 -9.30 16.44 -12.74
C ILE A 189 -10.29 17.57 -12.41
N PHE A 190 -11.57 17.23 -12.24
CA PHE A 190 -12.64 18.17 -11.92
C PHE A 190 -12.34 19.00 -10.67
N VAL A 191 -11.88 18.36 -9.58
CA VAL A 191 -11.52 19.02 -8.32
C VAL A 191 -10.41 20.06 -8.51
N ARG A 192 -9.43 19.76 -9.37
CA ARG A 192 -8.31 20.67 -9.66
C ARG A 192 -8.72 21.82 -10.56
N GLU A 193 -9.44 21.55 -11.64
CA GLU A 193 -9.91 22.57 -12.60
C GLU A 193 -10.84 23.58 -11.93
N ASN A 194 -11.72 23.11 -11.05
CA ASN A 194 -12.65 23.98 -10.31
C ASN A 194 -12.03 24.55 -9.01
N ASN A 195 -10.76 24.26 -8.71
CA ASN A 195 -10.06 24.73 -7.51
C ASN A 195 -10.81 24.42 -6.20
N LEU A 196 -11.52 23.28 -6.12
CA LEU A 196 -12.44 22.99 -5.01
C LEU A 196 -11.74 22.92 -3.65
N ASN A 197 -10.44 22.58 -3.63
CA ASN A 197 -9.61 22.57 -2.41
C ASN A 197 -9.34 23.98 -1.85
N ARG A 198 -9.43 25.03 -2.69
CA ARG A 198 -9.21 26.43 -2.32
C ARG A 198 -10.51 27.17 -2.04
N GLN A 199 -11.62 26.69 -2.59
CA GLN A 199 -12.92 27.27 -2.32
C GLN A 199 -13.26 27.14 -0.83
N ARG A 200 -13.55 28.28 -0.17
CA ARG A 200 -14.25 28.31 1.12
C ARG A 200 -15.70 27.91 0.87
N SER A 201 -15.98 26.67 0.47
CA SER A 201 -17.38 26.26 0.38
C SER A 201 -17.98 26.31 1.78
N MET A 202 -19.27 26.66 1.86
CA MET A 202 -20.08 26.62 3.08
C MET A 202 -19.98 25.21 3.67
N SER A 203 -18.96 25.02 4.50
CA SER A 203 -18.62 23.72 5.02
C SER A 203 -19.46 23.53 6.26
N LEU A 204 -20.60 22.87 6.11
CA LEU A 204 -21.33 22.37 7.26
C LEU A 204 -20.46 21.28 7.90
N ARG A 205 -20.22 21.39 9.21
CA ARG A 205 -19.71 20.25 9.97
C ARG A 205 -20.86 19.25 10.04
N VAL A 206 -20.68 18.13 9.39
CA VAL A 206 -21.70 17.11 9.21
C VAL A 206 -21.37 15.93 10.13
N ASP A 207 -22.32 15.58 10.99
CA ASP A 207 -22.36 14.26 11.62
C ASP A 207 -22.68 13.21 10.55
N GLY A 208 -22.06 12.04 10.57
CA GLY A 208 -22.29 10.97 9.58
C GLY A 208 -23.72 10.41 9.55
N ASN A 209 -24.58 10.88 10.46
CA ASN A 209 -25.99 10.55 10.60
C ASN A 209 -26.92 11.54 9.87
N LEU A 210 -26.40 12.49 9.09
CA LEU A 210 -27.26 13.44 8.39
C LEU A 210 -28.10 12.78 7.27
N PRO A 211 -29.34 13.28 7.02
CA PRO A 211 -30.24 12.73 6.00
C PRO A 211 -29.62 12.68 4.60
N GLN A 212 -28.79 13.66 4.21
CA GLN A 212 -28.14 13.62 2.89
C GLN A 212 -27.11 12.49 2.71
N LEU A 213 -26.70 11.81 3.79
CA LEU A 213 -25.81 10.64 3.76
C LEU A 213 -26.56 9.34 4.05
N GLU A 214 -27.90 9.37 4.05
CA GLU A 214 -28.76 8.21 4.22
C GLU A 214 -28.65 7.25 3.04
N HIS A 215 -28.51 7.80 1.82
CA HIS A 215 -28.36 7.05 0.57
C HIS A 215 -26.91 6.60 0.29
N PHE A 216 -25.97 6.80 1.21
CA PHE A 216 -24.60 6.33 1.00
C PHE A 216 -24.56 4.80 0.91
N PRO A 217 -23.84 4.19 -0.05
CA PRO A 217 -23.84 2.74 -0.23
C PRO A 217 -23.40 1.97 1.02
N ILE A 218 -24.22 0.99 1.43
CA ILE A 218 -23.90 0.08 2.54
C ILE A 218 -23.07 -1.08 1.98
N LEU A 219 -21.85 -1.22 2.48
CA LEU A 219 -20.86 -2.16 1.97
C LEU A 219 -20.59 -3.27 2.98
N ASP A 220 -20.39 -4.49 2.48
CA ASP A 220 -19.82 -5.58 3.26
C ASP A 220 -18.33 -5.39 3.50
N TYR A 221 -17.81 -6.04 4.54
CA TYR A 221 -16.38 -5.96 4.87
C TYR A 221 -15.49 -6.54 3.76
N SER A 222 -15.96 -7.56 3.05
CA SER A 222 -15.28 -8.11 1.86
C SER A 222 -15.20 -7.08 0.72
N GLN A 223 -16.28 -6.35 0.46
CA GLN A 223 -16.32 -5.27 -0.53
C GLN A 223 -15.35 -4.14 -0.18
N LEU A 224 -15.18 -3.79 1.11
CA LEU A 224 -14.16 -2.84 1.56
C LEU A 224 -12.73 -3.34 1.27
N ILE A 225 -12.44 -4.61 1.53
CA ILE A 225 -11.14 -5.23 1.21
C ILE A 225 -10.89 -5.18 -0.29
N LEU A 226 -11.90 -5.54 -1.09
CA LEU A 226 -11.83 -5.56 -2.54
C LEU A 226 -11.65 -4.13 -3.10
N MET A 227 -12.33 -3.13 -2.54
CA MET A 227 -12.15 -1.72 -2.87
C MET A 227 -10.71 -1.26 -2.62
N ALA A 228 -10.13 -1.65 -1.48
CA ALA A 228 -8.75 -1.32 -1.13
C ALA A 228 -7.69 -2.11 -1.92
N LEU A 229 -8.10 -3.18 -2.61
CA LEU A 229 -7.23 -4.23 -3.15
C LEU A 229 -6.32 -4.81 -2.05
N GLY A 230 -6.93 -5.13 -0.90
CA GLY A 230 -6.29 -5.77 0.23
C GLY A 230 -6.61 -5.15 1.60
N PRO A 231 -6.38 -5.91 2.69
CA PRO A 231 -6.87 -5.56 4.03
C PRO A 231 -6.13 -4.39 4.70
N TYR A 232 -4.95 -4.02 4.20
CA TYR A 232 -4.07 -3.06 4.87
C TYR A 232 -4.72 -1.69 5.05
N GLN A 233 -5.36 -1.14 4.01
CA GLN A 233 -5.98 0.19 4.11
C GLN A 233 -7.21 0.17 5.02
N VAL A 234 -7.97 -0.93 5.03
CA VAL A 234 -9.13 -1.12 5.92
C VAL A 234 -8.68 -1.18 7.39
N LYS A 235 -7.60 -1.92 7.70
CA LYS A 235 -7.01 -1.95 9.04
C LYS A 235 -6.51 -0.56 9.47
N ARG A 236 -5.86 0.18 8.56
CA ARG A 236 -5.40 1.55 8.82
C ARG A 236 -6.54 2.55 9.03
N ALA A 237 -7.64 2.40 8.30
CA ALA A 237 -8.80 3.27 8.42
C ALA A 237 -9.35 3.28 9.84
N ARG A 238 -9.43 2.12 10.51
CA ARG A 238 -9.84 2.01 11.92
C ARG A 238 -8.95 2.84 12.86
N SER A 239 -7.63 2.73 12.69
CA SER A 239 -6.68 3.52 13.49
C SER A 239 -6.89 5.02 13.23
N TYR A 240 -6.96 5.41 11.96
CA TYR A 240 -7.10 6.81 11.54
C TYR A 240 -8.41 7.42 12.07
N TYR A 241 -9.52 6.68 11.98
CA TYR A 241 -10.79 7.03 12.59
C TYR A 241 -10.68 7.21 14.11
N GLY A 242 -10.01 6.28 14.80
CA GLY A 242 -9.81 6.37 16.24
C GLY A 242 -9.10 7.63 16.68
N GLU A 243 -8.11 8.08 15.91
CA GLU A 243 -7.41 9.32 16.22
C GLU A 243 -8.29 10.57 15.99
N HIS A 244 -9.21 10.51 15.03
CA HIS A 244 -10.21 11.56 14.79
C HIS A 244 -11.25 11.68 15.90
N ILE A 245 -11.74 10.56 16.44
CA ILE A 245 -12.74 10.56 17.52
C ILE A 245 -12.12 10.99 18.85
N ARG A 246 -10.86 10.66 19.13
CA ARG A 246 -10.19 11.04 20.39
C ARG A 246 -10.17 12.54 20.66
N ALA A 247 -10.26 13.38 19.63
CA ALA A 247 -10.27 14.83 19.80
C ALA A 247 -11.61 15.38 20.32
N ASN A 248 -12.75 14.91 19.78
CA ASN A 248 -14.07 15.54 20.00
C ASN A 248 -15.24 14.55 20.22
N GLY A 249 -14.98 13.24 20.31
CA GLY A 249 -16.03 12.20 20.42
C GLY A 249 -16.83 11.93 19.13
N ILE A 250 -16.70 12.79 18.12
CA ILE A 250 -17.47 12.74 16.86
C ILE A 250 -16.52 12.71 15.66
N TYR A 251 -16.76 11.78 14.74
CA TYR A 251 -16.07 11.75 13.45
C TYR A 251 -16.68 12.79 12.51
N ASN A 252 -16.09 13.99 12.50
CA ASN A 252 -16.59 15.12 11.70
C ASN A 252 -16.22 14.94 10.23
N ILE A 253 -17.22 14.84 9.36
CA ILE A 253 -17.08 14.89 7.91
C ILE A 253 -17.67 16.23 7.45
N GLU A 254 -17.11 16.86 6.43
CA GLU A 254 -17.71 18.08 5.85
C GLU A 254 -18.19 17.76 4.44
N VAL A 255 -19.52 17.78 4.25
CA VAL A 255 -20.21 17.46 2.99
C VAL A 255 -20.51 18.74 2.19
N CYS A 256 -20.31 18.68 0.87
CA CYS A 256 -20.71 19.75 -0.05
C CYS A 256 -21.89 19.23 -0.89
N PRO A 257 -23.02 19.98 -1.00
CA PRO A 257 -24.23 19.49 -1.68
C PRO A 257 -24.05 19.22 -3.18
N ASP A 258 -23.24 20.02 -3.87
CA ASP A 258 -23.14 19.97 -5.35
C ASP A 258 -22.05 19.02 -5.88
N LEU A 259 -21.32 18.37 -4.98
CA LEU A 259 -20.35 17.31 -5.26
C LEU A 259 -19.98 16.73 -3.89
N GLU A 260 -20.31 15.48 -3.60
CA GLU A 260 -20.24 14.92 -2.25
C GLU A 260 -18.79 14.87 -1.72
N ARG A 261 -18.42 16.00 -1.12
CA ARG A 261 -17.12 16.26 -0.52
C ARG A 261 -17.09 15.60 0.84
N ALA A 262 -15.92 15.15 1.28
CA ALA A 262 -15.71 14.66 2.64
C ALA A 262 -14.34 15.15 3.11
N LYS A 263 -14.25 16.03 4.12
CA LYS A 263 -12.92 16.42 4.64
C LYS A 263 -12.42 15.42 5.69
N SER A 264 -11.16 15.01 5.56
CA SER A 264 -10.44 14.16 6.51
C SER A 264 -9.33 14.97 7.20
N ARG A 265 -9.10 14.74 8.50
CA ARG A 265 -8.30 15.61 9.39
C ARG A 265 -7.46 14.79 10.35
N HIS A 266 -6.15 14.65 10.09
CA HIS A 266 -5.29 14.02 11.09
C HIS A 266 -3.84 14.52 11.20
N ILE A 267 -3.41 14.55 12.48
CA ILE A 267 -2.19 15.01 13.19
C ILE A 267 -1.32 16.11 12.57
N GLY A 268 -1.10 17.15 13.39
CA GLY A 268 0.07 18.02 13.34
C GLY A 268 -0.16 19.38 12.72
N GLN A 269 -0.73 19.45 11.51
CA GLN A 269 -1.07 20.71 10.80
C GLN A 269 -1.64 20.47 9.38
N LYS A 270 -1.51 19.26 8.80
CA LYS A 270 -1.93 18.97 7.41
C LYS A 270 -3.37 18.45 7.35
N ARG A 271 -4.20 19.08 6.53
CA ARG A 271 -5.59 18.68 6.24
C ARG A 271 -5.65 18.04 4.86
N TYR A 272 -6.39 16.95 4.72
CA TYR A 272 -6.61 16.30 3.43
C TYR A 272 -8.09 16.38 3.03
N TYR A 273 -8.35 16.88 1.84
CA TYR A 273 -9.69 16.85 1.25
C TYR A 273 -9.91 15.49 0.62
N VAL A 274 -11.06 14.89 0.89
CA VAL A 274 -11.55 13.68 0.21
C VAL A 274 -12.82 14.07 -0.55
N TYR A 275 -13.03 13.47 -1.71
CA TYR A 275 -14.22 13.62 -2.54
C TYR A 275 -14.61 12.22 -2.95
N ILE A 276 -15.87 11.88 -2.81
CA ILE A 276 -16.42 10.57 -3.18
C ILE A 276 -17.67 10.86 -3.99
N LEU A 277 -17.70 10.33 -5.20
CA LEU A 277 -18.89 10.33 -6.02
C LEU A 277 -19.51 8.94 -5.91
N TYR A 278 -20.79 8.89 -5.55
CA TYR A 278 -21.55 7.64 -5.47
C TYR A 278 -22.93 7.77 -6.11
N GLU A 279 -23.55 6.64 -6.38
CA GLU A 279 -24.91 6.55 -6.91
C GLU A 279 -25.93 6.63 -5.76
N THR A 280 -26.97 7.45 -5.89
CA THR A 280 -28.00 7.60 -4.84
C THR A 280 -29.06 6.51 -4.91
N GLU A 281 -29.22 5.91 -6.09
CA GLU A 281 -30.12 4.78 -6.33
C GLU A 281 -29.31 3.45 -6.35
N PRO A 282 -29.37 2.64 -5.29
CA PRO A 282 -28.46 1.51 -5.12
C PRO A 282 -28.60 0.46 -6.22
N THR A 283 -27.48 0.00 -6.74
CA THR A 283 -27.44 -1.14 -7.67
C THR A 283 -27.37 -2.47 -6.93
N ILE A 284 -27.36 -3.58 -7.67
CA ILE A 284 -27.21 -4.94 -7.12
C ILE A 284 -25.86 -5.09 -6.39
N ASN A 285 -24.81 -4.40 -6.85
CA ASN A 285 -23.49 -4.46 -6.24
C ASN A 285 -23.13 -3.11 -5.63
N HIS A 286 -23.36 -2.94 -4.33
CA HIS A 286 -23.08 -1.70 -3.61
C HIS A 286 -21.64 -1.17 -3.75
N LEU A 287 -20.67 -2.04 -4.05
CA LEU A 287 -19.31 -1.61 -4.33
C LEU A 287 -19.19 -0.81 -5.63
N ASP A 288 -20.00 -1.13 -6.64
CA ASP A 288 -20.05 -0.40 -7.91
C ASP A 288 -20.81 0.93 -7.78
N ASP A 289 -21.63 1.11 -6.73
CA ASP A 289 -22.28 2.38 -6.41
C ASP A 289 -21.25 3.45 -5.97
N ILE A 290 -20.04 3.06 -5.56
CA ILE A 290 -18.93 4.00 -5.34
C ILE A 290 -18.23 4.29 -6.69
N LEU A 291 -18.74 5.29 -7.40
CA LEU A 291 -18.36 5.63 -8.77
C LEU A 291 -16.92 6.13 -8.90
N SER A 292 -16.50 7.07 -8.05
CA SER A 292 -15.12 7.57 -8.06
C SER A 292 -14.73 8.26 -6.75
N TYR A 293 -13.43 8.45 -6.54
CA TYR A 293 -12.92 9.15 -5.38
C TYR A 293 -11.63 9.89 -5.69
N TYR A 294 -11.40 10.99 -4.98
CA TYR A 294 -10.16 11.75 -5.00
C TYR A 294 -9.78 12.15 -3.58
N CYS A 295 -8.49 12.14 -3.28
CA CYS A 295 -7.97 12.71 -2.05
C CYS A 295 -6.78 13.60 -2.33
N SER A 296 -6.64 14.72 -1.61
CA SER A 296 -5.52 15.66 -1.75
C SER A 296 -4.20 15.18 -1.11
N CYS A 297 -4.10 13.90 -0.72
CA CYS A 297 -2.86 13.33 -0.19
C CYS A 297 -1.92 12.87 -1.30
N ILE A 298 -0.65 12.59 -0.97
CA ILE A 298 0.40 12.26 -1.94
C ILE A 298 0.01 11.17 -2.97
N VAL A 299 -0.72 10.13 -2.56
CA VAL A 299 -1.19 9.02 -3.42
C VAL A 299 -2.69 9.09 -3.73
N GLY A 300 -3.37 10.15 -3.32
CA GLY A 300 -4.83 10.24 -3.33
C GLY A 300 -5.46 10.45 -4.72
N ASN A 301 -4.64 10.62 -5.76
CA ASN A 301 -5.08 10.76 -7.14
C ASN A 301 -5.12 9.43 -7.92
N ARG A 302 -4.84 8.30 -7.26
CA ARG A 302 -4.93 6.96 -7.86
C ARG A 302 -6.38 6.54 -8.06
N THR A 303 -6.63 5.72 -9.07
CA THR A 303 -7.89 5.00 -9.31
C THR A 303 -7.79 3.53 -8.88
N LEU A 304 -6.56 3.00 -8.84
CA LEU A 304 -6.28 1.64 -8.40
C LEU A 304 -6.27 1.55 -6.86
N GLY A 305 -7.38 1.10 -6.28
CA GLY A 305 -7.62 1.09 -4.84
C GLY A 305 -7.51 2.47 -4.19
N CYS A 306 -7.76 2.61 -2.88
CA CYS A 306 -7.91 3.96 -2.29
C CYS A 306 -6.95 4.20 -1.11
N CYS A 307 -6.54 5.46 -0.90
CA CYS A 307 -5.66 5.81 0.22
C CYS A 307 -6.40 5.63 1.56
N CYS A 308 -5.66 5.62 2.68
CA CYS A 308 -6.29 5.43 3.99
C CYS A 308 -7.33 6.51 4.32
N HIS A 309 -7.19 7.75 3.81
CA HIS A 309 -8.16 8.81 4.04
C HIS A 309 -9.51 8.51 3.37
N VAL A 310 -9.48 8.13 2.09
CA VAL A 310 -10.68 7.70 1.35
C VAL A 310 -11.29 6.48 2.02
N MET A 311 -10.47 5.47 2.32
CA MET A 311 -10.93 4.26 2.98
C MET A 311 -11.56 4.55 4.35
N THR A 312 -11.05 5.53 5.11
CA THR A 312 -11.63 5.87 6.42
C THR A 312 -13.06 6.41 6.28
N VAL A 313 -13.29 7.30 5.31
CA VAL A 313 -14.62 7.87 5.07
C VAL A 313 -15.59 6.77 4.62
N ILE A 314 -15.19 5.95 3.64
CA ILE A 314 -16.03 4.87 3.10
C ILE A 314 -16.27 3.77 4.14
N TRP A 315 -15.23 3.38 4.87
CA TRP A 315 -15.36 2.39 5.95
C TRP A 315 -16.34 2.88 7.02
N TYR A 316 -16.28 4.16 7.41
CA TYR A 316 -17.20 4.69 8.40
C TYR A 316 -18.63 4.79 7.88
N LEU A 317 -18.82 5.44 6.73
CA LEU A 317 -20.14 5.71 6.16
C LEU A 317 -20.84 4.45 5.63
N GLY A 318 -20.11 3.56 4.95
CA GLY A 318 -20.70 2.39 4.30
C GLY A 318 -20.73 1.13 5.15
N TRP A 319 -19.95 1.04 6.25
CA TRP A 319 -19.91 -0.19 7.05
C TRP A 319 -20.01 0.07 8.55
N ALA A 320 -19.15 0.93 9.10
CA ALA A 320 -18.91 0.99 10.54
C ALA A 320 -20.08 1.59 11.32
N LYS A 321 -20.74 2.64 10.79
CA LYS A 321 -21.92 3.25 11.42
C LYS A 321 -23.14 2.32 11.48
N HIS A 322 -23.17 1.28 10.63
CA HIS A 322 -24.24 0.28 10.55
C HIS A 322 -23.99 -0.94 11.45
N GLN A 323 -22.87 -0.99 12.18
CA GLN A 323 -22.57 -2.09 13.09
C GLN A 323 -23.15 -1.82 14.49
N ASN A 324 -23.71 -2.85 15.12
CA ASN A 324 -24.31 -2.78 16.46
C ASN A 324 -23.32 -2.41 17.58
N THR A 325 -22.01 -2.45 17.33
CA THR A 325 -20.97 -2.04 18.29
C THR A 325 -19.70 -1.62 17.55
N LEU A 326 -19.49 -0.31 17.40
CA LEU A 326 -18.19 0.25 17.03
C LEU A 326 -17.20 -0.02 18.17
N SER A 327 -16.54 -1.18 18.12
CA SER A 327 -15.50 -1.54 19.10
C SER A 327 -14.45 -0.43 19.16
N SER A 328 -14.12 0.04 20.37
CA SER A 328 -13.08 1.06 20.58
C SER A 328 -11.78 0.66 19.84
N PRO A 329 -11.12 1.59 19.13
CA PRO A 329 -9.93 1.32 18.31
C PRO A 329 -8.78 0.60 19.05
N ALA A 330 -8.77 0.62 20.38
CA ALA A 330 -7.72 0.07 21.21
C ALA A 330 -7.86 -1.44 21.54
N SER A 331 -9.00 -2.09 21.29
CA SER A 331 -9.23 -3.47 21.76
C SER A 331 -8.82 -4.59 20.77
N ILE A 332 -8.45 -4.28 19.52
CA ILE A 332 -8.25 -5.29 18.46
C ILE A 332 -6.82 -5.22 17.85
N ASN A 333 -5.81 -4.97 18.67
CA ASN A 333 -4.39 -5.06 18.25
C ASN A 333 -3.74 -6.41 18.61
N LYS A 334 -4.52 -7.45 18.89
CA LYS A 334 -4.01 -8.79 19.23
C LYS A 334 -4.76 -9.91 18.52
N ILE A 335 -4.81 -9.93 17.19
CA ILE A 335 -5.11 -11.18 16.46
C ILE A 335 -4.21 -11.25 15.22
N TYR A 336 -3.17 -12.07 15.39
CA TYR A 336 -2.17 -12.69 14.50
C TYR A 336 -1.55 -11.90 13.34
#